data_AF-A0AAU9WAB6-F1
#
_entry.id   AF-A0AAU9WAB6-F1
#
_cell.length_a   1.000
_cell.length_b   1.000
_cell.length_c   1.000
_cell.angle_alpha   90.00
_cell.angle_beta   90.00
_cell.angle_gamma   90.00
#
_symmetry.space_group_name_H-M   'P 1'
#
loop_
_entity.id
_entity.type
_entity.pdbx_description
1 polymer ?
#
loop_
_entity_poly.entity_id
_entity_poly.type
_entity_poly.pdbx_seq_one_letter_code
_entity_poly.pdbx_strand_id
1 'polypeptide(L)'
;MQKRVLTNRSASRGSVICLAIFILSFCDQVATELLIVHASSESKEYWVPREQVTLGVQDSDTIKYLMDQLCTIFHRSRKMALHKENYPCRSRSNSLMLFNPVTKAEYRFVNTTLKQNKIRNGTRLYLYYS
;
A
#
# COMPACT_ATOMS: atom_id res chain seq x y z
N MET A 1 41.58 -63.14 -27.85
CA MET A 1 40.94 -61.94 -28.43
C MET A 1 39.61 -61.69 -27.71
N GLN A 2 39.53 -60.67 -26.86
CA GLN A 2 38.27 -60.25 -26.23
C GLN A 2 38.33 -58.75 -25.89
N LYS A 3 37.24 -58.04 -26.20
CA LYS A 3 37.11 -56.59 -26.38
C LYS A 3 37.14 -55.80 -25.06
N ARG A 4 37.87 -54.67 -25.00
CA ARG A 4 37.63 -53.60 -24.02
C ARG A 4 36.62 -52.62 -24.59
N VAL A 5 35.47 -52.48 -23.93
CA VAL A 5 34.46 -51.45 -24.23
C VAL A 5 34.87 -50.18 -23.49
N LEU A 6 35.26 -49.15 -24.25
CA LEU A 6 35.38 -47.76 -23.79
C LEU A 6 33.98 -47.14 -23.78
N THR A 7 33.39 -46.95 -22.60
CA THR A 7 32.22 -46.08 -22.45
C THR A 7 32.68 -44.64 -22.22
N ASN A 8 32.67 -43.86 -23.30
CA ASN A 8 32.64 -42.40 -23.24
C ASN A 8 31.38 -41.96 -22.48
N ARG A 9 31.54 -41.41 -21.27
CA ARG A 9 30.50 -40.55 -20.69
C ARG A 9 30.76 -39.11 -21.09
N SER A 10 30.13 -38.73 -22.19
CA SER A 10 29.91 -37.34 -22.57
C SER A 10 28.77 -36.75 -21.73
N ALA A 11 28.94 -35.47 -21.40
CA ALA A 11 27.91 -34.47 -21.10
C ALA A 11 27.10 -34.59 -19.79
N SER A 12 27.46 -33.75 -18.81
CA SER A 12 26.51 -33.19 -17.83
C SER A 12 26.79 -31.70 -17.55
N ARG A 13 27.06 -30.90 -18.59
CA ARG A 13 27.19 -29.43 -18.45
C ARG A 13 25.89 -28.65 -18.70
N GLY A 14 24.81 -29.32 -19.11
CA GLY A 14 23.52 -28.67 -19.44
C GLY A 14 22.55 -28.44 -18.28
N SER A 15 22.80 -29.01 -17.09
CA SER A 15 21.81 -28.99 -15.99
C SER A 15 21.89 -27.74 -15.09
N VAL A 16 23.08 -27.14 -14.97
CA VAL A 16 23.29 -26.03 -14.02
C VAL A 16 22.76 -24.69 -14.57
N ILE A 17 22.70 -24.54 -15.90
CA ILE A 17 22.28 -23.29 -16.55
C ILE A 17 20.77 -23.06 -16.39
N CYS A 18 19.95 -24.12 -16.41
CA CYS A 18 18.49 -23.98 -16.24
C CYS A 18 18.09 -23.55 -14.82
N LEU A 19 18.86 -23.90 -13.78
CA LEU A 19 18.54 -23.52 -12.41
C LEU A 19 18.86 -22.03 -12.14
N ALA A 20 19.91 -21.50 -12.77
CA ALA A 20 20.30 -20.09 -12.64
C ALA A 20 19.29 -19.13 -13.30
N ILE A 21 18.67 -19.54 -14.43
CA ILE A 21 17.65 -18.72 -15.11
C ILE A 21 16.35 -18.67 -14.29
N PHE A 22 15.99 -19.77 -13.61
CA PHE A 22 14.82 -19.80 -12.74
C PHE A 22 14.95 -18.88 -11.53
N ILE A 23 16.16 -18.78 -10.95
CA ILE A 23 16.41 -17.92 -9.77
C ILE A 23 16.45 -16.44 -10.15
N LEU A 24 16.98 -16.09 -11.33
CA LEU A 24 17.02 -14.70 -11.81
C LEU A 24 15.64 -14.15 -12.25
N SER A 25 14.67 -15.02 -12.56
CA SER A 25 13.30 -14.60 -12.92
C SER A 25 12.42 -14.20 -11.73
N PHE A 26 12.84 -14.45 -10.48
CA PHE A 26 12.08 -14.06 -9.28
C PHE A 26 12.68 -12.86 -8.54
N CYS A 27 13.75 -12.27 -9.07
CA CYS A 27 14.16 -10.92 -8.68
C CYS A 27 13.46 -9.89 -9.56
N ASP A 28 12.13 -9.97 -9.67
CA ASP A 28 11.34 -8.76 -9.86
C ASP A 28 11.56 -7.94 -8.59
N GLN A 29 12.59 -7.10 -8.63
CA GLN A 29 12.81 -6.06 -7.66
C GLN A 29 11.56 -5.20 -7.73
N VAL A 30 10.58 -5.48 -6.86
CA VAL A 30 9.35 -4.71 -6.72
C VAL A 30 9.82 -3.32 -6.29
N ALA A 31 10.09 -2.46 -7.27
CA ALA A 31 10.47 -1.09 -7.03
C ALA A 31 9.30 -0.46 -6.29
N THR A 32 9.48 -0.29 -4.99
CA THR A 32 8.51 0.41 -4.16
C THR A 32 8.70 1.90 -4.39
N GLU A 33 7.65 2.56 -4.84
CA GLU A 33 7.67 3.98 -5.12
C GLU A 33 7.20 4.76 -3.90
N LEU A 34 7.95 5.78 -3.50
CA LEU A 34 7.49 6.75 -2.51
C LEU A 34 6.43 7.66 -3.16
N LEU A 35 5.23 7.64 -2.60
CA LEU A 35 4.08 8.43 -3.02
C LEU A 35 3.84 9.55 -2.00
N ILE A 36 3.66 10.77 -2.51
CA ILE A 36 3.17 11.90 -1.74
C ILE A 36 1.65 11.93 -1.87
N VAL A 37 0.94 11.76 -0.76
CA VAL A 37 -0.53 11.81 -0.72
C VAL A 37 -0.95 13.03 0.08
N HIS A 38 -1.89 13.81 -0.48
CA HIS A 38 -2.53 14.91 0.23
C HIS A 38 -3.88 14.42 0.75
N ALA A 39 -4.10 14.51 2.06
CA ALA A 39 -5.32 14.06 2.70
C ALA A 39 -6.00 15.22 3.43
N SER A 40 -7.33 15.26 3.37
CA SER A 40 -8.14 16.17 4.18
C SER A 40 -9.17 15.42 5.01
N SER A 41 -9.38 15.82 6.27
CA SER A 41 -10.54 15.37 7.06
C SER A 41 -11.82 16.05 6.54
N GLU A 42 -12.86 15.27 6.29
CA GLU A 42 -14.21 15.77 5.99
C GLU A 42 -15.27 14.99 6.77
N SER A 43 -16.27 15.68 7.30
CA SER A 43 -17.44 15.04 7.91
C SER A 43 -18.72 15.73 7.44
N LYS A 44 -19.76 14.92 7.18
CA LYS A 44 -21.12 15.42 6.93
C LYS A 44 -21.96 15.46 8.21
N GLU A 45 -21.68 14.58 9.17
CA GLU A 45 -22.49 14.41 10.38
C GLU A 45 -21.93 15.09 11.63
N TYR A 46 -20.62 15.32 11.68
CA TYR A 46 -19.93 15.83 12.85
C TYR A 46 -19.18 17.12 12.52
N TRP A 47 -19.30 18.15 13.37
CA TRP A 47 -18.54 19.39 13.19
C TRP A 47 -17.08 19.15 13.61
N VAL A 48 -16.27 18.71 12.65
CA VAL A 48 -14.84 18.44 12.85
C VAL A 48 -14.03 19.41 11.99
N PRO A 49 -13.01 20.10 12.54
CA PRO A 49 -12.17 21.00 11.76
C PRO A 49 -11.52 20.30 10.57
N ARG A 50 -11.59 20.92 9.39
CA ARG A 50 -10.87 20.46 8.20
C ARG A 50 -9.37 20.65 8.41
N GLU A 51 -8.64 19.56 8.25
CA GLU A 51 -7.18 19.57 8.31
C GLU A 51 -6.58 18.95 7.07
N GLN A 52 -5.53 19.58 6.54
CA GLN A 52 -4.81 19.08 5.38
C GLN A 52 -3.44 18.55 5.83
N VAL A 53 -3.12 17.34 5.40
CA VAL A 53 -1.86 16.67 5.70
C VAL A 53 -1.27 16.14 4.41
N THR A 54 0.05 16.22 4.29
CA THR A 54 0.81 15.60 3.21
C THR A 54 1.66 14.49 3.79
N LEU A 55 1.56 13.28 3.24
CA LEU A 55 2.28 12.10 3.72
C LEU A 55 3.10 11.46 2.62
N GLY A 56 4.32 11.08 2.96
CA GLY A 56 5.10 10.12 2.18
C GLY A 56 4.73 8.69 2.60
N VAL A 57 4.26 7.89 1.66
CA VAL A 57 3.89 6.47 1.84
C VAL A 57 4.43 5.66 0.68
N GLN A 58 4.59 4.35 0.83
CA GLN A 58 5.03 3.48 -0.25
C GLN A 58 3.84 2.97 -1.07
N ASP A 59 4.02 2.73 -2.38
CA ASP A 59 2.97 2.13 -3.22
C ASP A 59 2.55 0.71 -2.77
N SER A 60 3.44 0.02 -2.05
CA SER A 60 3.20 -1.26 -1.40
C SER A 60 2.40 -1.16 -0.09
N ASP A 61 2.28 0.03 0.50
CA ASP A 61 1.48 0.23 1.71
C ASP A 61 0.01 -0.07 1.45
N THR A 62 -0.72 -0.46 2.49
CA THR A 62 -2.15 -0.76 2.39
C THR A 62 -3.00 0.48 2.62
N ILE A 63 -4.22 0.48 2.06
CA ILE A 63 -5.23 1.50 2.38
C ILE A 63 -5.46 1.58 3.88
N LYS A 64 -5.59 0.43 4.56
CA LYS A 64 -5.70 0.35 6.01
C LYS A 64 -4.57 1.09 6.72
N TYR A 65 -3.33 0.84 6.34
CA TYR A 65 -2.16 1.53 6.92
C TYR A 65 -2.24 3.06 6.71
N LEU A 66 -2.54 3.50 5.50
CA LEU A 66 -2.70 4.93 5.20
C LEU A 66 -3.80 5.57 6.06
N MET A 67 -4.94 4.91 6.21
CA MET A 67 -6.03 5.37 7.07
C MET A 67 -5.62 5.43 8.55
N ASP A 68 -4.90 4.44 9.07
CA ASP A 68 -4.39 4.43 10.44
C ASP A 68 -3.39 5.57 10.70
N GLN A 69 -2.52 5.88 9.73
CA GLN A 69 -1.59 7.02 9.80
C GLN A 69 -2.35 8.35 9.84
N LEU A 70 -3.29 8.55 8.91
CA LEU A 70 -4.13 9.74 8.87
C LEU A 70 -4.91 9.92 10.18
N CYS A 71 -5.53 8.84 10.65
CA CYS A 71 -6.22 8.80 11.93
C CYS A 71 -5.33 9.23 13.09
N THR A 72 -4.09 8.74 13.14
CA THR A 72 -3.12 9.09 14.19
C THR A 72 -2.72 10.56 14.14
N ILE A 73 -2.46 11.09 12.94
CA ILE A 73 -2.01 12.48 12.76
C ILE A 73 -3.12 13.45 13.14
N PHE A 74 -4.30 13.27 12.57
CA PHE A 74 -5.48 14.07 12.87
C PHE A 74 -5.86 13.98 14.35
N HIS A 75 -5.78 12.81 14.99
CA HIS A 75 -6.04 12.70 16.44
C HIS A 75 -5.04 13.48 17.30
N ARG A 76 -3.79 13.63 16.84
CA ARG A 76 -2.75 14.40 17.53
C ARG A 76 -2.82 15.90 17.24
N SER A 77 -3.59 16.32 16.23
CA SER A 77 -3.73 17.74 15.97
C SER A 77 -4.41 18.46 17.14
N ARG A 78 -3.87 19.62 17.50
CA ARG A 78 -4.47 20.51 18.50
C ARG A 78 -5.87 20.98 18.12
N LYS A 79 -6.15 21.21 16.82
CA LYS A 79 -7.48 21.66 16.37
C LYS A 79 -8.52 20.55 16.56
N MET A 80 -8.12 19.32 16.28
CA MET A 80 -9.00 18.15 16.40
C MET A 80 -9.08 17.63 17.83
N ALA A 81 -8.05 17.89 18.65
CA ALA A 81 -8.00 17.49 20.05
C ALA A 81 -9.11 18.12 20.91
N LEU A 82 -9.65 19.28 20.50
CA LEU A 82 -10.77 19.95 21.14
C LEU A 82 -12.12 19.27 20.85
N HIS A 83 -12.16 18.33 19.91
CA HIS A 83 -13.38 17.66 19.44
C HIS A 83 -13.21 16.15 19.39
N LYS A 84 -12.43 15.58 20.35
CA LYS A 84 -12.06 14.16 20.37
C LYS A 84 -13.25 13.22 20.47
N GLU A 85 -14.32 13.59 21.18
CA GLU A 85 -15.54 12.78 21.25
C GLU A 85 -16.20 12.57 19.88
N ASN A 86 -16.00 13.52 18.95
CA ASN A 86 -16.56 13.48 17.61
C ASN A 86 -15.59 12.84 16.60
N TYR A 87 -14.45 12.30 17.06
CA TYR A 87 -13.42 11.74 16.20
C TYR A 87 -13.50 10.21 16.08
N PRO A 88 -13.98 9.63 14.96
CA PRO A 88 -14.37 8.21 14.88
C PRO A 88 -13.22 7.20 14.75
N CYS A 89 -11.98 7.66 14.59
CA CYS A 89 -10.84 6.81 14.27
C CYS A 89 -10.51 5.71 15.29
N ARG A 90 -10.96 5.84 16.55
CA ARG A 90 -10.70 4.82 17.59
C ARG A 90 -11.87 3.88 17.86
N SER A 91 -13.10 4.28 17.54
CA SER A 91 -14.31 3.57 17.99
C SER A 91 -15.17 3.03 16.84
N ARG A 92 -14.98 3.51 15.60
CA ARG A 92 -15.88 3.19 14.48
C ARG A 92 -15.13 2.95 13.17
N SER A 93 -14.25 1.94 13.10
CA SER A 93 -13.51 1.61 11.87
C SER A 93 -14.41 1.41 10.64
N ASN A 94 -15.63 0.92 10.82
CA ASN A 94 -16.60 0.70 9.73
C ASN A 94 -17.20 2.00 9.17
N SER A 95 -17.15 3.10 9.92
CA SER A 95 -17.60 4.43 9.48
C SER A 95 -16.57 5.20 8.67
N LEU A 96 -15.32 4.75 8.67
CA LEU A 96 -14.22 5.46 8.03
C LEU A 96 -14.13 5.08 6.55
N MET A 97 -14.01 6.10 5.71
CA MET A 97 -13.86 5.93 4.28
C MET A 97 -12.85 6.92 3.74
N LEU A 98 -11.93 6.44 2.91
CA LEU A 98 -11.03 7.27 2.13
C LEU A 98 -11.63 7.45 0.74
N PHE A 99 -11.83 8.68 0.31
CA PHE A 99 -12.43 9.00 -0.99
C PHE A 99 -11.41 9.66 -1.91
N ASN A 100 -11.36 9.21 -3.15
CA ASN A 100 -10.61 9.86 -4.21
C ASN A 100 -11.56 10.69 -5.09
N PRO A 101 -11.44 12.04 -5.09
CA PRO A 101 -12.34 12.92 -5.83
C PRO A 101 -12.17 12.82 -7.35
N VAL A 102 -11.02 12.38 -7.83
CA VAL A 102 -10.68 12.30 -9.26
C VAL A 102 -11.32 11.05 -9.85
N THR A 103 -11.14 9.89 -9.19
CA THR A 103 -11.67 8.61 -9.67
C THR A 103 -13.06 8.29 -9.15
N LYS A 104 -13.56 9.06 -8.18
CA LYS A 104 -14.78 8.78 -7.40
C LYS A 104 -14.73 7.43 -6.66
N ALA A 105 -13.53 6.91 -6.43
CA ALA A 105 -13.34 5.66 -5.71
C ALA A 105 -13.48 5.87 -4.19
N GLU A 106 -14.12 4.90 -3.54
CA GLU A 106 -14.32 4.85 -2.10
C GLU A 106 -13.59 3.64 -1.53
N TYR A 107 -12.68 3.87 -0.59
CA TYR A 107 -11.92 2.82 0.06
C TYR A 107 -12.28 2.77 1.54
N ARG A 108 -12.74 1.62 2.01
CA ARG A 108 -12.94 1.35 3.43
C ARG A 108 -11.68 0.71 4.01
N PHE A 109 -11.72 0.29 5.27
CA PHE A 109 -10.62 -0.44 5.93
C PHE A 109 -10.29 -1.78 5.21
N VAL A 110 -9.53 -1.72 4.12
CA VAL A 110 -9.18 -2.86 3.26
C VAL A 110 -7.65 -3.04 3.20
N ASN A 111 -7.21 -4.28 3.03
CA ASN A 111 -5.79 -4.65 2.97
C ASN A 111 -5.19 -4.62 1.55
N THR A 112 -5.89 -4.02 0.58
CA THR A 112 -5.35 -3.80 -0.76
C THR A 112 -4.30 -2.69 -0.74
N THR A 113 -3.27 -2.81 -1.58
CA THR A 113 -2.18 -1.83 -1.63
C THR A 113 -2.57 -0.54 -2.38
N LEU A 114 -1.83 0.53 -2.16
CA LEU A 114 -2.02 1.80 -2.89
C LEU A 114 -1.83 1.58 -4.40
N LYS A 115 -0.84 0.77 -4.78
CA LYS A 115 -0.58 0.36 -6.17
C LYS A 115 -1.77 -0.35 -6.81
N GLN A 116 -2.36 -1.34 -6.12
CA GLN A 116 -3.54 -2.07 -6.61
C GLN A 116 -4.73 -1.14 -6.84
N ASN A 117 -4.85 -0.10 -6.00
CA ASN A 117 -5.89 0.93 -6.10
C ASN A 117 -5.55 2.08 -7.04
N LYS A 118 -4.42 2.00 -7.76
CA LYS A 118 -3.94 3.04 -8.68
C LYS A 118 -3.79 4.41 -8.02
N ILE A 119 -3.50 4.44 -6.71
CA ILE A 119 -3.13 5.67 -6.00
C ILE A 119 -1.70 5.99 -6.39
N ARG A 120 -1.51 7.18 -6.96
CA ARG A 120 -0.23 7.65 -7.51
C ARG A 120 0.33 8.82 -6.70
N ASN A 121 1.56 9.19 -7.00
CA ASN A 121 2.18 10.37 -6.41
C ASN A 121 1.33 11.63 -6.71
N GLY A 122 1.14 12.48 -5.69
CA GLY A 122 0.29 13.67 -5.74
C GLY A 122 -1.22 13.42 -5.61
N THR A 123 -1.65 12.17 -5.38
CA THR A 123 -3.09 11.87 -5.23
C THR A 123 -3.67 12.64 -4.04
N ARG A 124 -4.81 13.28 -4.27
CA ARG A 124 -5.60 13.95 -3.23
C ARG A 124 -6.68 13.00 -2.74
N LEU A 125 -6.79 12.81 -1.43
CA LEU A 125 -7.75 11.94 -0.79
C LEU A 125 -8.50 12.68 0.30
N TYR A 126 -9.73 12.27 0.57
CA TYR A 126 -10.55 12.81 1.64
C TYR A 126 -10.90 11.69 2.61
N LEU A 127 -10.56 11.86 3.88
CA LEU A 127 -10.97 10.94 4.93
C LEU A 127 -12.35 11.39 5.43
N TYR A 128 -13.36 10.60 5.08
CA TYR A 128 -14.75 10.77 5.50
C TYR A 128 -15.10 9.92 6.72
N TYR A 129 -16.01 10.48 7.50
CA TYR A 129 -16.68 9.87 8.64
C TYR A 129 -18.17 9.74 8.32
N SER A 130 -18.65 8.51 8.23
CA SER A 130 -20.03 8.13 7.88
C SER A 130 -20.82 7.55 9.05
#